data_AF-J9ECS7-F1
#
_entry.id   AF-J9ECS7-F1
#
_cell.length_a   1.000
_cell.length_b   1.000
_cell.length_c   1.000
_cell.angle_alpha   90.00
_cell.angle_beta   90.00
_cell.angle_gamma   90.00
#
_symmetry.space_group_name_H-M   'P 1'
#
loop_
_entity.id
_entity.type
_entity.pdbx_description
1 polymer ?
#
loop_
_entity_poly.entity_id
_entity_poly.type
_entity_poly.pdbx_seq_one_letter_code
_entity_poly.pdbx_strand_id
1 'polypeptide(L)'
;MVLLKLHLKSMKCQAYQHLGECRLLNVEFLELKGVLVQSIASLQDREVLFNYALDEYTTARRNYLVRAYIDALTRGGAGGTPKPIELLSHDPLRYISDMLAWIHQAMATERELLQALLKLCNSDVLKEKSTGIQSQISEALCRPFKVRVEQALTTETNCIVLYRLSCLFTFYLETMSSSLNSDSMLIQTFKELKELTLNLFFSGLHSLVQKLVGKMGTPDYDLLPVFAVHQVLVLLKDVLESHDGGVAAVADKKENFEKIFTAILDPLNQAVQLSATQLHSSVDVAVYTLNCLSA
;
A
#
# COMPACT_ATOMS: atom_id res chain seq x y z
N MET A 1 42.08 34.53 -11.74
CA MET A 1 41.65 33.25 -12.36
C MET A 1 42.32 32.00 -11.75
N VAL A 2 43.61 32.04 -11.37
CA VAL A 2 44.32 30.92 -10.70
C VAL A 2 43.92 30.79 -9.21
N LEU A 3 43.79 31.91 -8.49
CA LEU A 3 43.25 31.93 -7.12
C LEU A 3 41.78 31.48 -7.03
N LEU A 4 40.94 31.82 -8.03
CA LEU A 4 39.55 31.35 -8.11
C LEU A 4 39.47 29.84 -8.41
N LYS A 5 40.39 29.29 -9.23
CA LYS A 5 40.53 27.84 -9.45
C LYS A 5 41.08 27.10 -8.24
N LEU A 6 41.93 27.73 -7.42
CA LEU A 6 42.42 27.21 -6.14
C LEU A 6 41.34 27.28 -5.05
N HIS A 7 40.53 28.34 -5.01
CA HIS A 7 39.36 28.43 -4.12
C HIS A 7 38.24 27.50 -4.56
N LEU A 8 38.00 27.32 -5.87
CA LEU A 8 37.11 26.28 -6.40
C LEU A 8 37.69 24.87 -6.23
N LYS A 9 39.01 24.66 -6.18
CA LYS A 9 39.62 23.36 -5.81
C LYS A 9 39.55 23.11 -4.30
N SER A 10 39.68 24.15 -3.48
CA SER A 10 39.53 24.10 -2.02
C SER A 10 38.06 23.89 -1.62
N MET A 11 37.13 24.60 -2.26
CA MET A 11 35.68 24.43 -2.10
C MET A 11 35.18 23.17 -2.81
N LYS A 12 35.78 22.70 -3.91
CA LYS A 12 35.51 21.35 -4.43
C LYS A 12 36.07 20.30 -3.49
N CYS A 13 37.28 20.43 -2.94
CA CYS A 13 37.78 19.47 -1.96
C CYS A 13 36.92 19.46 -0.70
N GLN A 14 36.55 20.62 -0.16
CA GLN A 14 35.61 20.72 0.97
C GLN A 14 34.22 20.23 0.59
N ALA A 15 33.64 20.61 -0.56
CA ALA A 15 32.33 20.13 -0.99
C ALA A 15 32.32 18.64 -1.36
N TYR A 16 33.40 18.05 -1.88
CA TYR A 16 33.53 16.60 -2.08
C TYR A 16 33.77 15.86 -0.75
N GLN A 17 34.47 16.49 0.20
CA GLN A 17 34.66 15.98 1.55
C GLN A 17 33.37 16.09 2.39
N HIS A 18 32.52 17.09 2.13
CA HIS A 18 31.18 17.28 2.69
C HIS A 18 30.08 16.53 1.89
N LEU A 19 30.27 16.20 0.61
CA LEU A 19 29.47 15.19 -0.11
C LEU A 19 29.75 13.79 0.45
N GLY A 20 30.98 13.55 0.94
CA GLY A 20 31.30 12.41 1.79
C GLY A 20 30.48 12.38 3.08
N GLU A 21 30.11 13.55 3.62
CA GLU A 21 29.17 13.66 4.75
C GLU A 21 27.71 13.42 4.34
N CYS A 22 27.32 13.67 3.08
CA CYS A 22 26.04 13.17 2.57
C CYS A 22 25.97 11.64 2.64
N ARG A 23 27.10 10.93 2.39
CA ARG A 23 27.18 9.46 2.58
C ARG A 23 27.11 9.03 4.05
N LEU A 24 27.33 9.97 4.98
CA LEU A 24 27.26 9.77 6.44
C LEU A 24 25.93 10.25 7.03
N LEU A 25 24.91 10.57 6.22
CA LEU A 25 23.51 10.82 6.66
C LEU A 25 22.85 9.52 7.15
N ASN A 26 23.54 8.80 8.02
CA ASN A 26 23.02 7.70 8.81
C ASN A 26 22.60 8.29 10.16
N VAL A 27 21.29 8.22 10.42
CA VAL A 27 20.68 8.28 11.75
C VAL A 27 20.52 9.70 12.32
N GLU A 28 19.24 10.09 12.40
CA GLU A 28 18.62 10.92 13.44
C GLU A 28 19.36 12.19 13.90
N PHE A 29 18.81 13.32 13.45
CA PHE A 29 18.63 14.55 14.25
C PHE A 29 19.84 15.38 14.69
N LEU A 30 21.09 15.00 14.48
CA LEU A 30 22.22 15.89 14.79
C LEU A 30 22.48 16.87 13.64
N GLU A 31 21.62 17.90 13.59
CA GLU A 31 21.77 19.14 12.85
C GLU A 31 22.35 18.98 11.44
N LEU A 32 21.49 19.08 10.41
CA LEU A 32 21.97 19.53 9.10
C LEU A 32 22.91 20.71 9.34
N LYS A 33 24.23 20.47 9.22
CA LYS A 33 25.23 21.46 9.62
C LYS A 33 24.83 22.75 8.91
N GLY A 34 24.73 23.87 9.62
CA GLY A 34 24.29 25.13 9.02
C GLY A 34 25.06 25.47 7.74
N VAL A 35 26.33 25.04 7.69
CA VAL A 35 27.22 25.09 6.53
C VAL A 35 26.65 24.35 5.29
N LEU A 36 26.05 23.16 5.44
CA LEU A 36 25.46 22.42 4.33
C LEU A 36 24.25 23.15 3.75
N VAL A 37 23.35 23.64 4.62
CA VAL A 37 22.18 24.43 4.21
C VAL A 37 22.61 25.70 3.48
N GLN A 38 23.59 26.44 4.03
CA GLN A 38 24.15 27.64 3.41
C GLN A 38 24.82 27.32 2.06
N SER A 39 25.54 26.19 1.98
CA SER A 39 26.20 25.76 0.75
C SER A 39 25.19 25.47 -0.35
N ILE A 40 24.14 24.69 -0.04
CA ILE A 40 23.06 24.39 -0.99
C ILE A 40 22.36 25.67 -1.48
N ALA A 41 22.07 26.61 -0.57
CA ALA A 41 21.49 27.91 -0.94
C ALA A 41 22.41 28.72 -1.86
N SER A 42 23.71 28.75 -1.59
CA SER A 42 24.68 29.47 -2.44
C SER A 42 24.85 28.87 -3.84
N LEU A 43 24.50 27.59 -4.02
CA LEU A 43 24.55 26.91 -5.31
C LEU A 43 23.32 27.21 -6.17
N GLN A 44 22.25 27.81 -5.62
CA GLN A 44 20.99 28.01 -6.32
C GLN A 44 21.14 28.87 -7.61
N ASP A 45 22.05 29.85 -7.62
CA ASP A 45 22.37 30.67 -8.80
C ASP A 45 23.11 29.89 -9.92
N ARG A 46 23.52 28.65 -9.63
CA ARG A 46 24.28 27.76 -10.51
C ARG A 46 23.48 26.47 -10.72
N GLU A 47 22.40 26.55 -11.49
CA GLU A 47 21.43 25.47 -11.70
C GLU A 47 22.04 24.07 -11.90
N VAL A 48 23.07 23.93 -12.74
CA VAL A 48 23.73 22.64 -12.99
C VAL A 48 24.38 22.05 -11.72
N LEU A 49 25.06 22.89 -10.93
CA LEU A 49 25.70 22.43 -9.68
C LEU A 49 24.67 22.18 -8.58
N PHE A 50 23.59 22.96 -8.56
CA PHE A 50 22.49 22.79 -7.63
C PHE A 50 21.78 21.45 -7.85
N ASN A 51 21.39 21.14 -9.10
CA ASN A 51 20.77 19.86 -9.44
C ASN A 51 21.70 18.69 -9.13
N TYR A 52 23.00 18.78 -9.46
CA TYR A 52 23.96 17.74 -9.10
C TYR A 52 24.04 17.50 -7.59
N ALA A 53 24.02 18.56 -6.77
CA ALA A 53 24.03 18.43 -5.31
C ALA A 53 22.74 17.76 -4.79
N LEU A 54 21.59 18.06 -5.39
CA LEU A 54 20.31 17.43 -5.04
C LEU A 54 20.24 15.96 -5.46
N ASP A 55 20.85 15.58 -6.59
CA ASP A 55 20.93 14.19 -7.05
C ASP A 55 21.80 13.36 -6.10
N GLU A 56 22.92 13.91 -5.62
CA GLU A 56 23.80 13.26 -4.64
C GLU A 56 23.10 13.13 -3.28
N TYR A 57 22.36 14.16 -2.84
CA TYR A 57 21.51 14.08 -1.65
C TYR A 57 20.46 12.97 -1.79
N THR A 58 19.75 12.95 -2.92
CA THR A 58 18.71 11.95 -3.23
C THR A 58 19.29 10.54 -3.19
N THR A 59 20.45 10.34 -3.80
CA THR A 59 21.16 9.04 -3.82
C THR A 59 21.56 8.59 -2.41
N ALA A 60 22.08 9.51 -1.59
CA ALA A 60 22.42 9.20 -0.21
C ALA A 60 21.19 8.81 0.61
N ARG A 61 20.08 9.56 0.50
CA ARG A 61 18.83 9.26 1.20
C ARG A 61 18.21 7.96 0.74
N ARG A 62 18.18 7.65 -0.57
CA ARG A 62 17.73 6.35 -1.11
C ARG A 62 18.47 5.19 -0.45
N ASN A 63 19.80 5.26 -0.38
CA ASN A 63 20.63 4.22 0.21
C ASN A 63 20.39 4.04 1.71
N TYR A 64 20.24 5.15 2.44
CA TYR A 64 19.88 5.13 3.86
C TYR A 64 18.51 4.48 4.07
N LEU A 65 17.51 4.96 3.35
CA LEU A 65 16.11 4.58 3.51
C LEU A 65 15.90 3.08 3.27
N VAL A 66 16.57 2.51 2.26
CA VAL A 66 16.54 1.05 2.02
C VAL A 66 17.13 0.28 3.20
N ARG A 67 18.29 0.70 3.72
CA ARG A 67 18.91 0.02 4.87
C ARG A 67 18.05 0.13 6.11
N ALA A 68 17.53 1.31 6.40
CA ALA A 68 16.63 1.57 7.51
C ALA A 68 15.36 0.72 7.41
N TYR A 69 14.82 0.54 6.20
CA TYR A 69 13.65 -0.30 5.98
C TYR A 69 13.94 -1.77 6.24
N ILE A 70 15.06 -2.30 5.71
CA ILE A 70 15.48 -3.68 5.98
C ILE A 70 15.74 -3.89 7.47
N ASP A 71 16.28 -2.90 8.17
CA ASP A 71 16.51 -2.97 9.60
C ASP A 71 15.22 -2.99 10.40
N ALA A 72 14.24 -2.17 10.04
CA ALA A 72 12.91 -2.21 10.64
C ALA A 72 12.23 -3.58 10.42
N LEU A 73 12.41 -4.16 9.23
CA LEU A 73 11.86 -5.48 8.90
C LEU A 73 12.52 -6.61 9.70
N THR A 74 13.85 -6.63 9.80
CA THR A 74 14.63 -7.79 10.27
C THR A 74 15.16 -7.67 11.70
N ARG A 75 15.47 -6.45 12.15
CA ARG A 75 16.13 -6.17 13.44
C ARG A 75 15.20 -5.45 14.43
N GLY A 76 14.27 -4.64 13.94
CA GLY A 76 13.43 -3.78 14.77
C GLY A 76 14.20 -2.55 15.27
N GLY A 77 13.63 -1.86 16.25
CA GLY A 77 14.20 -0.63 16.82
C GLY A 77 15.33 -0.87 17.84
N ALA A 78 15.98 0.23 18.25
CA ALA A 78 17.08 0.20 19.21
C ALA A 78 16.62 -0.46 20.54
N GLY A 79 17.34 -1.49 20.98
CA GLY A 79 16.97 -2.27 22.16
C GLY A 79 15.87 -3.31 21.93
N GLY A 80 15.55 -3.65 20.66
CA GLY A 80 14.56 -4.67 20.30
C GLY A 80 13.11 -4.19 20.34
N THR A 81 12.89 -2.88 20.46
CA THR A 81 11.57 -2.24 20.44
C THR A 81 11.56 -1.08 19.44
N PRO A 82 10.59 -1.01 18.51
CA PRO A 82 9.61 -2.05 18.20
C PRO A 82 10.28 -3.32 17.70
N LYS A 83 9.60 -4.46 17.85
CA LYS A 83 10.09 -5.75 17.35
C LYS A 83 10.23 -5.73 15.81
N PRO A 84 11.06 -6.61 15.23
CA PRO A 84 11.13 -6.76 13.78
C PRO A 84 9.75 -7.02 13.17
N ILE A 85 9.42 -6.29 12.10
CA ILE A 85 8.12 -6.43 11.42
C ILE A 85 7.95 -7.84 10.84
N GLU A 86 9.04 -8.51 10.43
CA GLU A 86 8.99 -9.89 9.88
C GLU A 86 8.43 -10.93 10.85
N LEU A 87 8.44 -10.67 12.16
CA LEU A 87 7.81 -11.56 13.14
C LEU A 87 6.28 -11.62 12.99
N LEU A 88 5.69 -10.64 12.31
CA LEU A 88 4.27 -10.56 12.04
C LEU A 88 3.86 -11.26 10.75
N SER A 89 4.78 -11.90 10.01
CA SER A 89 4.51 -12.57 8.73
C SER A 89 3.39 -13.63 8.77
N HIS A 90 3.02 -14.14 9.95
CA HIS A 90 1.90 -15.06 10.15
C HIS A 90 0.51 -14.37 10.18
N ASP A 91 0.48 -13.05 10.33
CA ASP A 91 -0.72 -12.20 10.30
C ASP A 91 -0.56 -11.16 9.17
N PRO A 92 -0.98 -11.49 7.93
CA PRO A 92 -0.75 -10.65 6.76
C PRO A 92 -1.33 -9.24 6.88
N LEU A 93 -2.47 -9.08 7.55
CA LEU A 93 -3.11 -7.78 7.74
C LEU A 93 -2.22 -6.86 8.57
N ARG A 94 -1.74 -7.36 9.72
CA ARG A 94 -0.87 -6.57 10.60
C ARG A 94 0.51 -6.37 9.98
N TYR A 95 1.06 -7.39 9.34
CA TYR A 95 2.36 -7.34 8.68
C TYR A 95 2.42 -6.26 7.59
N ILE A 96 1.44 -6.24 6.69
CA ILE A 96 1.37 -5.25 5.61
C ILE A 96 1.03 -3.87 6.16
N SER A 97 0.15 -3.78 7.16
CA SER A 97 -0.18 -2.52 7.84
C SER A 97 1.05 -1.86 8.48
N ASP A 98 1.88 -2.62 9.19
CA ASP A 98 3.08 -2.09 9.84
C ASP A 98 4.13 -1.64 8.82
N MET A 99 4.26 -2.35 7.68
CA MET A 99 5.11 -1.89 6.57
C MET A 99 4.62 -0.56 5.99
N LEU A 100 3.31 -0.45 5.70
CA LEU A 100 2.73 0.77 5.13
C LEU A 100 2.86 1.95 6.11
N ALA A 101 2.63 1.72 7.40
CA ALA A 101 2.80 2.72 8.45
C ALA A 101 4.27 3.20 8.53
N TRP A 102 5.23 2.27 8.47
CA TRP A 102 6.64 2.60 8.46
C TRP A 102 7.01 3.43 7.22
N ILE A 103 6.56 3.03 6.03
CA ILE A 103 6.82 3.77 4.78
C ILE A 103 6.23 5.17 4.88
N HIS A 104 4.99 5.32 5.33
CA HIS A 104 4.34 6.61 5.50
C HIS A 104 5.11 7.53 6.45
N GLN A 105 5.52 7.02 7.62
CA GLN A 105 6.30 7.78 8.59
C GLN A 105 7.69 8.17 8.05
N ALA A 106 8.35 7.26 7.34
CA ALA A 106 9.65 7.52 6.74
C ALA A 106 9.55 8.61 5.68
N MET A 107 8.50 8.59 4.84
CA MET A 107 8.26 9.65 3.85
C MET A 107 7.98 11.01 4.47
N ALA A 108 7.25 11.06 5.59
CA ALA A 108 7.06 12.30 6.35
C ALA A 108 8.41 12.85 6.85
N THR A 109 9.27 11.96 7.36
CA THR A 109 10.62 12.31 7.84
C THR A 109 11.50 12.84 6.70
N GLU A 110 11.50 12.18 5.54
CA GLU A 110 12.27 12.64 4.36
C GLU A 110 11.79 14.01 3.86
N ARG A 111 10.48 14.28 3.94
CA ARG A 111 9.92 15.59 3.62
C ARG A 111 10.45 16.67 4.55
N GLU A 112 10.44 16.43 5.85
CA GLU A 112 10.96 17.37 6.84
C GLU A 112 12.47 17.64 6.65
N LEU A 113 13.25 16.59 6.36
CA LEU A 113 14.68 16.71 6.07
C LEU A 113 14.94 17.54 4.82
N LEU A 114 14.19 17.30 3.74
CA LEU A 114 14.33 18.07 2.51
C LEU A 114 13.93 19.54 2.70
N GLN A 115 12.85 19.80 3.45
CA GLN A 115 12.44 21.16 3.82
C GLN A 115 13.52 21.87 4.66
N ALA A 116 14.12 21.16 5.61
CA ALA A 116 15.20 21.70 6.43
C ALA A 116 16.48 21.99 5.61
N LEU A 117 16.80 21.15 4.63
CA LEU A 117 17.94 21.34 3.71
C LEU A 117 17.77 22.57 2.83
N LEU A 118 16.54 22.78 2.32
CA LEU A 118 16.20 23.83 1.38
C LEU A 118 15.64 25.10 2.04
N LYS A 119 15.68 25.21 3.37
CA LYS A 119 15.04 26.30 4.12
C LYS A 119 15.55 27.71 3.77
N LEU A 120 16.77 27.82 3.22
CA LEU A 120 17.38 29.09 2.79
C LEU A 120 17.25 29.34 1.28
N CYS A 121 16.65 28.40 0.52
CA CYS A 121 16.39 28.54 -0.90
C CYS A 121 15.08 29.29 -1.15
N ASN A 122 14.88 29.76 -2.39
CA ASN A 122 13.61 30.39 -2.77
C ASN A 122 12.43 29.42 -2.64
N SER A 123 11.27 29.94 -2.22
CA SER A 123 10.05 29.15 -2.02
C SER A 123 9.56 28.42 -3.27
N ASP A 124 9.82 28.99 -4.46
CA ASP A 124 9.39 28.39 -5.73
C ASP A 124 10.21 27.14 -6.06
N VAL A 125 11.52 27.18 -5.79
CA VAL A 125 12.42 26.03 -5.94
C VAL A 125 12.04 24.92 -4.97
N LEU A 126 11.69 25.27 -3.74
CA LEU A 126 11.21 24.31 -2.75
C LEU A 126 9.97 23.58 -3.27
N LYS A 127 8.97 24.30 -3.79
CA LYS A 127 7.74 23.68 -4.32
C LYS A 127 8.01 22.81 -5.54
N GLU A 128 8.82 23.29 -6.48
CA GLU A 128 9.12 22.58 -7.72
C GLU A 128 9.91 21.28 -7.48
N LYS A 129 10.95 21.33 -6.64
CA LYS A 129 11.87 20.19 -6.47
C LYS A 129 11.42 19.18 -5.41
N SER A 130 10.62 19.60 -4.43
CA SER A 130 10.29 18.75 -3.27
C SER A 130 9.60 17.45 -3.65
N THR A 131 8.56 17.52 -4.47
CA THR A 131 7.74 16.34 -4.81
C THR A 131 8.50 15.38 -5.72
N GLY A 132 9.33 15.91 -6.63
CA GLY A 132 10.22 15.13 -7.50
C GLY A 132 11.26 14.34 -6.71
N ILE A 133 11.99 15.01 -5.80
CA ILE A 133 13.00 14.37 -4.95
C ILE A 133 12.36 13.32 -4.05
N GLN A 134 11.23 13.63 -3.39
CA GLN A 134 10.53 12.65 -2.56
C GLN A 134 10.10 11.41 -3.34
N SER A 135 9.61 11.60 -4.57
CA SER A 135 9.24 10.49 -5.45
C SER A 135 10.46 9.61 -5.77
N GLN A 136 11.60 10.21 -6.10
CA GLN A 136 12.85 9.49 -6.36
C GLN A 136 13.41 8.78 -5.12
N ILE A 137 13.28 9.37 -3.93
CA ILE A 137 13.69 8.73 -2.67
C ILE A 137 12.81 7.51 -2.39
N SER A 138 11.49 7.67 -2.53
CA SER A 138 10.51 6.61 -2.24
C SER A 138 10.62 5.39 -3.15
N GLU A 139 11.09 5.57 -4.39
CA GLU A 139 11.28 4.50 -5.38
C GLU A 139 12.16 3.36 -4.85
N ALA A 140 13.13 3.68 -3.99
CA ALA A 140 14.05 2.71 -3.43
C ALA A 140 13.34 1.67 -2.53
N LEU A 141 12.16 2.01 -1.99
CA LEU A 141 11.35 1.13 -1.14
C LEU A 141 10.44 0.17 -1.93
N CYS A 142 10.15 0.48 -3.20
CA CYS A 142 9.14 -0.25 -3.99
C CYS A 142 9.44 -1.75 -4.07
N ARG A 143 10.67 -2.12 -4.47
CA ARG A 143 11.07 -3.52 -4.65
C ARG A 143 11.04 -4.34 -3.34
N PRO A 144 11.71 -3.93 -2.25
CA PRO A 144 11.70 -4.72 -1.01
C PRO A 144 10.33 -4.80 -0.35
N PHE A 145 9.47 -3.79 -0.53
CA PHE A 145 8.07 -3.81 -0.11
C PHE A 145 7.25 -4.78 -0.95
N LYS A 146 7.25 -4.60 -2.28
CA LYS A 146 6.44 -5.40 -3.22
C LYS A 146 6.66 -6.90 -3.05
N VAL A 147 7.92 -7.34 -3.01
CA VAL A 147 8.26 -8.77 -2.86
C VAL A 147 7.67 -9.37 -1.58
N ARG A 148 7.75 -8.66 -0.44
CA ARG A 148 7.25 -9.17 0.84
C ARG A 148 5.73 -9.21 0.89
N VAL A 149 5.07 -8.22 0.30
CA VAL A 149 3.60 -8.20 0.19
C VAL A 149 3.13 -9.35 -0.71
N GLU A 150 3.70 -9.51 -1.90
CA GLU A 150 3.33 -10.59 -2.83
C GLU A 150 3.51 -11.98 -2.17
N GLN A 151 4.59 -12.18 -1.42
CA GLN A 151 4.80 -13.41 -0.66
C GLN A 151 3.74 -13.64 0.41
N ALA A 152 3.39 -12.62 1.20
CA ALA A 152 2.35 -12.72 2.22
C ALA A 152 0.97 -13.01 1.62
N LEU A 153 0.65 -12.39 0.48
CA LEU A 153 -0.60 -12.59 -0.25
C LEU A 153 -0.69 -14.02 -0.83
N THR A 154 0.42 -14.63 -1.23
CA THR A 154 0.43 -15.98 -1.81
C THR A 154 -0.02 -17.05 -0.81
N THR A 155 0.22 -16.82 0.48
CA THR A 155 -0.14 -17.76 1.56
C THR A 155 -1.52 -17.49 2.16
N GLU A 156 -2.11 -16.33 1.89
CA GLU A 156 -3.39 -15.93 2.47
C GLU A 156 -4.55 -16.54 1.69
N THR A 157 -5.48 -17.16 2.40
CA THR A 157 -6.67 -17.82 1.82
C THR A 157 -7.97 -17.23 2.31
N ASN A 158 -7.93 -16.42 3.37
CA ASN A 158 -9.10 -15.79 3.94
C ASN A 158 -9.52 -14.57 3.11
N CYS A 159 -10.67 -14.69 2.45
CA CYS A 159 -11.23 -13.64 1.62
C CYS A 159 -11.51 -12.34 2.39
N ILE A 160 -11.88 -12.44 3.67
CA ILE A 160 -12.13 -11.27 4.52
C ILE A 160 -10.82 -10.50 4.73
N VAL A 161 -9.71 -11.21 4.98
CA VAL A 161 -8.38 -10.59 5.14
C VAL A 161 -7.94 -9.92 3.84
N LEU A 162 -8.09 -10.60 2.70
CA LEU A 162 -7.76 -10.03 1.39
C LEU A 162 -8.59 -8.77 1.08
N TYR A 163 -9.89 -8.79 1.37
CA TYR A 163 -10.73 -7.60 1.18
C TYR A 163 -10.26 -6.44 2.07
N ARG A 164 -10.01 -6.69 3.36
CA ARG A 164 -9.49 -5.66 4.28
C ARG A 164 -8.13 -5.10 3.85
N LEU A 165 -7.24 -5.95 3.32
CA LEU A 165 -5.97 -5.52 2.73
C LEU A 165 -6.17 -4.60 1.53
N SER A 166 -7.16 -4.87 0.66
CA SER A 166 -7.48 -4.00 -0.47
C SER A 166 -7.96 -2.60 -0.01
N CYS A 167 -8.75 -2.55 1.07
CA CYS A 167 -9.16 -1.29 1.70
C CYS A 167 -7.96 -0.56 2.30
N LEU A 168 -7.06 -1.28 2.96
CA LEU A 168 -5.83 -0.73 3.53
C LEU A 168 -4.94 -0.08 2.44
N PHE A 169 -4.75 -0.73 1.30
CA PHE A 169 -4.02 -0.12 0.18
C PHE A 169 -4.73 1.13 -0.34
N THR A 170 -6.06 1.12 -0.42
CA THR A 170 -6.84 2.30 -0.85
C THR A 170 -6.64 3.48 0.10
N PHE A 171 -6.69 3.24 1.41
CA PHE A 171 -6.43 4.26 2.43
C PHE A 171 -5.04 4.88 2.29
N TYR A 172 -3.99 4.06 2.15
CA TYR A 172 -2.62 4.56 2.02
C TYR A 172 -2.36 5.24 0.67
N LEU A 173 -3.02 4.79 -0.42
CA LEU A 173 -2.99 5.48 -1.70
C LEU A 173 -3.57 6.89 -1.59
N GLU A 174 -4.74 7.05 -0.97
CA GLU A 174 -5.38 8.35 -0.76
C GLU A 174 -4.49 9.24 0.13
N THR A 175 -4.00 8.69 1.25
CA THR A 175 -3.17 9.41 2.23
C THR A 175 -1.87 9.93 1.59
N MET A 176 -1.17 9.09 0.82
CA MET A 176 0.14 9.44 0.26
C MET A 176 0.06 10.20 -1.07
N SER A 177 -1.07 10.14 -1.79
CA SER A 177 -1.26 10.80 -3.09
C SER A 177 -1.01 12.32 -3.06
N SER A 178 -1.30 12.96 -1.93
CA SER A 178 -1.13 14.41 -1.75
C SER A 178 0.34 14.85 -1.60
N SER A 179 1.22 13.94 -1.20
CA SER A 179 2.60 14.24 -0.85
C SER A 179 3.60 13.83 -1.94
N LEU A 180 3.18 13.02 -2.90
CA LEU A 180 4.01 12.50 -3.98
C LEU A 180 3.47 12.94 -5.34
N ASN A 181 4.30 12.81 -6.38
CA ASN A 181 3.82 12.97 -7.74
C ASN A 181 2.81 11.87 -8.08
N SER A 182 1.80 12.21 -8.90
CA SER A 182 0.79 11.28 -9.40
C SER A 182 1.39 10.06 -10.12
N ASP A 183 2.54 10.26 -10.77
CA ASP A 183 3.28 9.25 -11.54
C ASP A 183 4.45 8.64 -10.74
N SER A 184 4.47 8.80 -9.41
CA SER A 184 5.51 8.20 -8.60
C SER A 184 5.43 6.67 -8.61
N MET A 185 6.59 6.02 -8.70
CA MET A 185 6.70 4.55 -8.72
C MET A 185 6.14 3.90 -7.46
N LEU A 186 6.17 4.59 -6.31
CA LEU A 186 5.58 4.09 -5.07
C LEU A 186 4.05 4.02 -5.16
N ILE A 187 3.40 5.08 -5.68
CA ILE A 187 1.96 5.10 -5.89
C ILE A 187 1.54 4.03 -6.90
N GLN A 188 2.31 3.86 -7.99
CA GLN A 188 2.05 2.78 -8.94
C GLN A 188 2.19 1.39 -8.28
N THR A 189 3.24 1.18 -7.47
CA THR A 189 3.42 -0.08 -6.73
C THR A 189 2.23 -0.37 -5.81
N PHE A 190 1.70 0.63 -5.11
CA PHE A 190 0.52 0.46 -4.28
C PHE A 190 -0.74 0.13 -5.09
N LYS A 191 -0.92 0.75 -6.26
CA LYS A 191 -2.03 0.43 -7.19
C LYS A 191 -1.94 -1.02 -7.68
N GLU A 192 -0.76 -1.46 -8.10
CA GLU A 192 -0.52 -2.84 -8.55
C GLU A 192 -0.80 -3.86 -7.44
N LEU A 193 -0.34 -3.60 -6.21
CA LEU A 193 -0.58 -4.48 -5.07
C LEU A 193 -2.05 -4.50 -4.64
N LYS A 194 -2.74 -3.35 -4.71
CA LYS A 194 -4.20 -3.28 -4.51
C LYS A 194 -4.94 -4.15 -5.52
N GLU A 195 -4.62 -4.01 -6.80
CA GLU A 195 -5.25 -4.77 -7.88
C GLU A 195 -5.00 -6.28 -7.71
N LEU A 196 -3.77 -6.68 -7.42
CA LEU A 196 -3.42 -8.07 -7.11
C LEU A 196 -4.25 -8.60 -5.94
N THR A 197 -4.35 -7.84 -4.85
CA THR A 197 -5.12 -8.22 -3.66
C THR A 197 -6.61 -8.40 -3.98
N LEU A 198 -7.20 -7.48 -4.76
CA LEU A 198 -8.59 -7.58 -5.21
C LEU A 198 -8.82 -8.81 -6.10
N ASN A 199 -7.90 -9.10 -7.02
CA ASN A 199 -8.02 -10.26 -7.90
C ASN A 199 -7.95 -11.58 -7.10
N LEU A 200 -7.06 -11.66 -6.11
CA LEU A 200 -6.99 -12.81 -5.19
C LEU A 200 -8.26 -12.94 -4.36
N PHE A 201 -8.79 -11.82 -3.85
CA PHE A 201 -10.06 -11.79 -3.13
C PHE A 201 -11.21 -12.33 -3.99
N PHE A 202 -11.41 -11.81 -5.21
CA PHE A 202 -12.50 -12.25 -6.07
C PHE A 202 -12.34 -13.71 -6.51
N SER A 203 -11.11 -14.16 -6.77
CA SER A 203 -10.82 -15.57 -7.08
C SER A 203 -11.16 -16.48 -5.89
N GLY A 204 -10.72 -16.13 -4.68
CA GLY A 204 -11.02 -16.86 -3.46
C GLY A 204 -12.52 -16.88 -3.16
N LEU A 205 -13.18 -15.72 -3.30
CA LEU A 205 -14.62 -15.58 -3.09
C LEU A 205 -15.40 -16.47 -4.06
N HIS A 206 -15.06 -16.42 -5.35
CA HIS A 206 -15.69 -17.27 -6.36
C HIS A 206 -15.50 -18.75 -6.03
N SER A 207 -14.29 -19.18 -5.65
CA SER A 207 -14.01 -20.56 -5.26
C SER A 207 -14.84 -21.01 -4.04
N LEU A 208 -14.95 -20.16 -3.01
CA LEU A 208 -15.77 -20.44 -1.82
C LEU A 208 -17.25 -20.54 -2.18
N VAL A 209 -17.79 -19.58 -2.94
CA VAL A 209 -19.18 -19.58 -3.38
C VAL A 209 -19.47 -20.83 -4.22
N GLN A 210 -18.63 -21.17 -5.19
CA GLN A 210 -18.79 -22.38 -6.00
C GLN A 210 -18.74 -23.66 -5.16
N LYS A 211 -17.87 -23.71 -4.15
CA LYS A 211 -17.79 -24.86 -3.23
C LYS A 211 -19.03 -24.98 -2.33
N LEU A 212 -19.65 -23.86 -1.94
CA LEU A 212 -20.88 -23.84 -1.15
C LEU A 212 -22.09 -24.20 -2.00
N VAL A 213 -22.22 -23.58 -3.17
CA VAL A 213 -23.24 -23.86 -4.17
C VAL A 213 -23.18 -25.31 -4.66
N GLY A 214 -21.98 -25.86 -4.91
CA GLY A 214 -21.81 -27.25 -5.34
C GLY A 214 -22.22 -28.29 -4.29
N LYS A 215 -22.42 -27.89 -3.02
CA LYS A 215 -23.00 -28.74 -1.98
C LYS A 215 -24.53 -28.69 -1.94
N MET A 216 -25.17 -27.85 -2.76
CA MET A 216 -26.62 -27.81 -2.86
C MET A 216 -27.09 -29.12 -3.50
N GLY A 217 -27.72 -29.97 -2.68
CA GLY A 217 -28.38 -31.18 -3.14
C GLY A 217 -29.83 -30.93 -3.55
N THR A 218 -30.58 -32.02 -3.71
CA THR A 218 -32.03 -31.99 -3.88
C THR A 218 -32.69 -31.31 -2.67
N PRO A 219 -33.61 -30.35 -2.86
CA PRO A 219 -34.36 -29.77 -1.77
C PRO A 219 -35.08 -30.86 -0.96
N ASP A 220 -35.08 -30.73 0.36
CA ASP A 220 -35.84 -31.64 1.22
C ASP A 220 -37.35 -31.35 1.09
N TYR A 221 -38.19 -32.28 1.55
CA TYR A 221 -39.65 -32.18 1.49
C TYR A 221 -40.20 -30.95 2.22
N ASP A 222 -39.43 -30.38 3.15
CA ASP A 222 -39.78 -29.18 3.91
C ASP A 222 -39.69 -27.88 3.07
N LEU A 223 -39.10 -27.94 1.87
CA LEU A 223 -38.91 -26.81 0.93
C LEU A 223 -38.21 -25.59 1.55
N LEU A 224 -37.45 -25.79 2.63
CA LEU A 224 -36.70 -24.74 3.32
C LEU A 224 -35.42 -24.37 2.54
N PRO A 225 -34.86 -23.17 2.76
CA PRO A 225 -33.60 -22.76 2.16
C PRO A 225 -32.50 -23.76 2.50
N VAL A 226 -31.79 -24.22 1.48
CA VAL A 226 -30.65 -25.12 1.72
C VAL A 226 -29.61 -24.37 2.56
N PHE A 227 -29.03 -25.05 3.55
CA PHE A 227 -28.03 -24.49 4.46
C PHE A 227 -26.89 -23.73 3.76
N ALA A 228 -26.54 -24.13 2.53
CA ALA A 228 -25.61 -23.44 1.65
C ALA A 228 -26.01 -21.97 1.36
N VAL A 229 -27.29 -21.68 1.17
CA VAL A 229 -27.82 -20.31 0.95
C VAL A 229 -27.49 -19.43 2.16
N HIS A 230 -27.79 -19.91 3.36
CA HIS A 230 -27.48 -19.21 4.60
C HIS A 230 -25.96 -19.02 4.77
N GLN A 231 -25.14 -20.02 4.45
CA GLN A 231 -23.68 -19.89 4.53
C GLN A 231 -23.12 -18.84 3.56
N VAL A 232 -23.66 -18.77 2.34
CA VAL A 232 -23.26 -17.77 1.34
C VAL A 232 -23.67 -16.36 1.78
N LEU A 233 -24.87 -16.19 2.35
CA LEU A 233 -25.35 -14.91 2.86
C LEU A 233 -24.56 -14.45 4.10
N VAL A 234 -24.19 -15.37 5.00
CA VAL A 234 -23.28 -15.08 6.12
C VAL A 234 -21.91 -14.65 5.61
N LEU A 235 -21.34 -15.32 4.61
CA LEU A 235 -20.07 -14.91 4.00
C LEU A 235 -20.15 -13.49 3.41
N LEU A 236 -21.22 -13.20 2.67
CA LEU A 236 -21.47 -11.84 2.14
C LEU A 236 -21.55 -10.84 3.28
N LYS A 237 -22.33 -11.14 4.32
CA LYS A 237 -22.45 -10.29 5.51
C LYS A 237 -21.09 -10.05 6.16
N ASP A 238 -20.30 -11.08 6.41
CA ASP A 238 -18.99 -10.98 7.05
C ASP A 238 -18.03 -10.12 6.21
N VAL A 239 -18.05 -10.25 4.88
CA VAL A 239 -17.27 -9.39 3.97
C VAL A 239 -17.72 -7.93 4.09
N LEU A 240 -19.03 -7.66 4.09
CA LEU A 240 -19.58 -6.31 4.22
C LEU A 240 -19.33 -5.70 5.60
N GLU A 241 -19.40 -6.49 6.68
CA GLU A 241 -19.18 -6.05 8.06
C GLU A 241 -17.68 -5.90 8.40
N SER A 242 -16.81 -6.65 7.73
CA SER A 242 -15.35 -6.52 7.90
C SER A 242 -14.78 -5.17 7.44
N HIS A 243 -15.60 -4.38 6.76
CA HIS A 243 -15.32 -3.01 6.42
C HIS A 243 -15.41 -2.12 7.68
N ASP A 244 -14.26 -1.89 8.31
CA ASP A 244 -14.14 -0.85 9.33
C ASP A 244 -14.18 0.54 8.66
N GLY A 245 -14.88 1.50 9.25
CA GLY A 245 -15.37 2.76 8.63
C GLY A 245 -14.31 3.77 8.14
N GLY A 246 -13.05 3.38 8.03
CA GLY A 246 -11.93 4.23 7.63
C GLY A 246 -11.76 4.36 6.12
N VAL A 247 -12.36 5.40 5.54
CA VAL A 247 -11.77 6.19 4.43
C VAL A 247 -11.31 5.37 3.19
N ALA A 248 -12.27 5.02 2.35
CA ALA A 248 -12.02 4.77 0.93
C ALA A 248 -13.04 5.56 0.11
N ALA A 249 -12.62 6.09 -1.03
CA ALA A 249 -13.43 6.91 -1.93
C ALA A 249 -14.77 6.25 -2.25
N VAL A 250 -15.86 6.99 -2.04
CA VAL A 250 -17.26 6.53 -2.18
C VAL A 250 -17.55 5.92 -3.56
N ALA A 251 -16.85 6.36 -4.60
CA ALA A 251 -17.02 5.84 -5.96
C ALA A 251 -16.45 4.42 -6.13
N ASP A 252 -15.23 4.18 -5.65
CA ASP A 252 -14.57 2.86 -5.71
C ASP A 252 -15.33 1.84 -4.86
N LYS A 253 -15.96 2.31 -3.78
CA LYS A 253 -16.85 1.50 -2.93
C LYS A 253 -18.05 0.96 -3.69
N LYS A 254 -18.79 1.82 -4.41
CA LYS A 254 -20.02 1.41 -5.08
C LYS A 254 -19.74 0.35 -6.15
N GLU A 255 -18.73 0.57 -6.99
CA GLU A 255 -18.35 -0.38 -8.03
C GLU A 255 -17.87 -1.71 -7.45
N ASN A 256 -17.08 -1.67 -6.37
CA ASN A 256 -16.62 -2.89 -5.71
C ASN A 256 -17.77 -3.66 -5.05
N PHE A 257 -18.74 -2.98 -4.42
CA PHE A 257 -19.93 -3.63 -3.88
C PHE A 257 -20.78 -4.27 -4.97
N GLU A 258 -21.03 -3.57 -6.09
CA GLU A 258 -21.75 -4.14 -7.23
C GLU A 258 -21.06 -5.42 -7.72
N LYS A 259 -19.73 -5.40 -7.91
CA LYS A 259 -18.95 -6.59 -8.29
C LYS A 259 -19.05 -7.72 -7.26
N ILE A 260 -19.00 -7.43 -5.96
CA ILE A 260 -19.15 -8.42 -4.89
C ILE A 260 -20.54 -9.04 -4.91
N PHE A 261 -21.60 -8.21 -5.01
CA PHE A 261 -22.97 -8.70 -5.08
C PHE A 261 -23.17 -9.60 -6.29
N THR A 262 -22.74 -9.18 -7.49
CA THR A 262 -22.80 -10.00 -8.70
C THR A 262 -22.04 -11.32 -8.54
N ALA A 263 -20.83 -11.28 -7.97
CA ALA A 263 -19.99 -12.47 -7.80
C ALA A 263 -20.57 -13.51 -6.83
N ILE A 264 -21.44 -13.10 -5.90
CA ILE A 264 -22.05 -13.97 -4.89
C ILE A 264 -23.49 -14.33 -5.24
N LEU A 265 -24.32 -13.35 -5.58
CA LEU A 265 -25.76 -13.51 -5.77
C LEU A 265 -26.09 -14.19 -7.10
N ASP A 266 -25.34 -13.94 -8.17
CA ASP A 266 -25.62 -14.59 -9.47
C ASP A 266 -25.41 -16.11 -9.40
N PRO A 267 -24.26 -16.63 -8.89
CA PRO A 267 -24.09 -18.07 -8.73
C PRO A 267 -25.08 -18.68 -7.75
N LEU A 268 -25.41 -17.96 -6.67
CA LEU A 268 -26.40 -18.42 -5.68
C LEU A 268 -27.79 -18.56 -6.31
N ASN A 269 -28.24 -17.55 -7.07
CA ASN A 269 -29.53 -17.58 -7.74
C ASN A 269 -29.57 -18.70 -8.79
N GLN A 270 -28.52 -18.85 -9.60
CA GLN A 270 -28.41 -19.96 -10.55
C GLN A 270 -28.49 -21.33 -9.86
N ALA A 271 -27.82 -21.48 -8.71
CA ALA A 271 -27.88 -22.70 -7.91
C ALA A 271 -29.28 -23.00 -7.38
N VAL A 272 -29.96 -21.99 -6.83
CA VAL A 272 -31.33 -22.11 -6.33
C VAL A 272 -32.26 -22.53 -7.46
N GLN A 273 -32.15 -21.91 -8.64
CA GLN A 273 -32.95 -22.29 -9.81
C GLN A 273 -32.68 -23.74 -10.24
N LEU A 274 -31.40 -24.15 -10.32
CA LEU A 274 -31.03 -25.52 -10.68
C LEU A 274 -31.56 -26.54 -9.67
N SER A 275 -31.41 -26.29 -8.36
CA SER A 275 -32.00 -27.15 -7.32
C SER A 275 -33.52 -27.21 -7.42
N ALA A 276 -34.18 -26.09 -7.74
CA ALA A 276 -35.62 -26.06 -7.90
C ALA A 276 -36.10 -26.93 -9.08
N THR A 277 -35.34 -27.01 -10.19
CA THR A 277 -35.71 -27.89 -11.33
C THR A 277 -35.77 -29.38 -10.98
N GLN A 278 -35.21 -29.80 -9.84
CA GLN A 278 -35.27 -31.17 -9.36
C GLN A 278 -36.60 -31.51 -8.68
N LEU A 279 -37.46 -30.51 -8.40
CA LEU A 279 -38.79 -30.68 -7.82
C LEU A 279 -39.84 -31.00 -8.91
N HIS A 280 -40.82 -31.83 -8.55
CA HIS A 280 -41.81 -32.35 -9.51
C HIS A 280 -43.03 -31.44 -9.73
N SER A 281 -43.31 -30.53 -8.80
CA SER A 281 -44.49 -29.65 -8.82
C SER A 281 -44.08 -28.19 -9.03
N SER A 282 -44.82 -27.48 -9.89
CA SER A 282 -44.61 -26.04 -10.12
C SER A 282 -44.86 -25.18 -8.88
N VAL A 283 -45.72 -25.66 -7.97
CA VAL A 283 -45.99 -24.98 -6.68
C VAL A 283 -44.80 -25.15 -5.74
N ASP A 284 -44.21 -26.35 -5.68
CA ASP A 284 -43.07 -26.64 -4.80
C ASP A 284 -41.83 -25.84 -5.23
N VAL A 285 -41.63 -25.71 -6.55
CA VAL A 285 -40.61 -24.84 -7.14
C VAL A 285 -40.78 -23.39 -6.70
N ALA A 286 -42.00 -22.86 -6.76
CA ALA A 286 -42.30 -21.48 -6.38
C ALA A 286 -42.11 -21.25 -4.87
N VAL A 287 -42.59 -22.18 -4.04
CA VAL A 287 -42.45 -22.10 -2.57
C VAL A 287 -40.99 -22.18 -2.16
N TYR A 288 -40.22 -23.14 -2.69
CA TYR A 288 -38.79 -23.28 -2.40
C TYR A 288 -37.99 -22.05 -2.83
N THR A 289 -38.26 -21.50 -4.02
CA THR A 289 -37.57 -20.29 -4.50
C THR A 289 -37.89 -19.09 -3.62
N LEU A 290 -39.15 -18.93 -3.21
CA LEU A 290 -39.57 -17.83 -2.33
C LEU A 290 -38.95 -17.97 -0.93
N ASN A 291 -38.87 -19.18 -0.41
CA ASN A 291 -38.17 -19.45 0.85
C ASN A 291 -36.69 -19.08 0.75
N CYS A 292 -35.99 -19.48 -0.33
CA CYS A 292 -34.58 -19.13 -0.53
C CYS A 292 -34.33 -17.62 -0.66
N LEU A 293 -35.26 -16.87 -1.24
CA LEU A 293 -35.17 -15.42 -1.40
C LEU A 293 -35.55 -14.63 -0.14
N SER A 294 -36.27 -15.26 0.80
CA SER A 294 -36.71 -14.64 2.06
C SER A 294 -35.83 -15.01 3.26
N ALA A 295 -34.84 -15.88 3.05
CA ALA A 295 -33.81 -16.26 4.02
C ALA A 295 -32.86 -15.10 4.36
#